data_AF-A0A938DEA4-F1
#
_entry.id   AF-A0A938DEA4-F1
#
_cell.length_a   1.000
_cell.length_b   1.000
_cell.length_c   1.000
_cell.angle_alpha   90.00
_cell.angle_beta   90.00
_cell.angle_gamma   90.00
#
_symmetry.space_group_name_H-M   'P 1'
#
loop_
_entity.id
_entity.type
_entity.pdbx_description
1 polymer ?
#
loop_
_entity_poly.entity_id
_entity_poly.type
_entity_poly.pdbx_seq_one_letter_code
_entity_poly.pdbx_strand_id
1 'polypeptide(L)'
;MRAKSVPPCDEKIAQAKLLYDSGVTPISEILELLGMTQAQFYTYRVNNNWPLRASACAPKKTKEAATPATKKPRDANRLIARLEDAVEQEFARAEAALAKHAPKTIEASARTLASLVKTLAELKRMRRENEDHENDAEHDSDEATSDGGDAPPRELAELRAELARRLERLRGAGPAE
;
A
#
# COMPACT_ATOMS: atom_id res chain seq x y z
N MET A 1 31.04 33.78 -53.44
CA MET A 1 31.45 33.52 -52.04
C MET A 1 30.20 33.61 -51.18
N ARG A 2 29.70 32.47 -50.67
CA ARG A 2 28.49 32.46 -49.82
C ARG A 2 28.90 32.75 -48.37
N ALA A 3 28.29 33.76 -47.78
CA ALA A 3 28.46 34.10 -46.38
C ALA A 3 28.08 32.87 -45.52
N LYS A 4 29.05 32.36 -44.77
CA LYS A 4 28.80 31.38 -43.72
C LYS A 4 28.01 32.11 -42.64
N SER A 5 26.72 31.78 -42.51
CA SER A 5 25.89 32.25 -41.41
C SER A 5 26.61 31.91 -40.10
N VAL A 6 27.00 32.93 -39.35
CA VAL A 6 27.47 32.82 -37.97
C VAL A 6 26.44 31.97 -37.21
N PRO A 7 26.81 30.83 -36.58
CA PRO A 7 25.83 29.99 -35.92
C PRO A 7 25.32 30.73 -34.68
N PRO A 8 24.02 31.07 -34.59
CA PRO A 8 23.42 31.61 -33.36
C PRO A 8 23.31 30.54 -32.24
N CYS A 9 24.12 29.47 -32.31
CA CYS A 9 23.95 28.25 -31.54
C CYS A 9 24.85 28.20 -30.31
N ASP A 10 26.04 28.78 -30.32
CA ASP A 10 27.00 28.61 -29.22
C ASP A 10 26.55 29.33 -27.94
N GLU A 11 26.00 30.53 -28.06
CA GLU A 11 25.41 31.26 -26.92
C GLU A 11 24.20 30.52 -26.34
N LYS A 12 23.35 29.95 -27.21
CA LYS A 12 22.20 29.14 -26.80
C LYS A 12 22.63 27.86 -26.08
N ILE A 13 23.71 27.22 -26.54
CA ILE A 13 24.28 26.03 -25.89
C ILE A 13 24.90 26.40 -24.54
N ALA A 14 25.59 27.53 -24.44
CA ALA A 14 26.16 28.01 -23.18
C ALA A 14 25.06 28.34 -22.16
N GLN A 15 23.99 29.00 -22.60
CA GLN A 15 22.82 29.31 -21.76
C GLN A 15 22.06 28.05 -21.36
N ALA A 16 21.87 27.11 -22.29
CA ALA A 16 21.31 25.79 -22.01
C ALA A 16 22.16 25.04 -20.98
N LYS A 17 23.48 25.11 -21.07
CA LYS A 17 24.39 24.49 -20.10
C LYS A 17 24.26 25.12 -18.72
N LEU A 18 24.21 26.45 -18.62
CA LEU A 18 24.07 27.16 -17.35
C LEU A 18 22.73 26.81 -16.67
N LEU A 19 21.64 26.86 -17.44
CA LEU A 19 20.30 26.51 -16.96
C LEU A 19 20.20 25.04 -16.58
N TYR A 20 20.77 24.17 -17.42
CA TYR A 20 20.97 22.78 -17.09
C TYR A 20 21.69 22.78 -15.74
N ASP A 21 22.97 23.15 -15.63
CA ASP A 21 23.85 23.03 -14.46
C ASP A 21 23.26 23.52 -13.15
N SER A 22 22.44 24.57 -13.18
CA SER A 22 21.68 25.04 -12.01
C SER A 22 20.81 23.95 -11.34
N GLY A 23 20.29 22.98 -12.10
CA GLY A 23 19.46 21.87 -11.59
C GLY A 23 18.07 22.27 -11.09
N VAL A 24 17.74 23.56 -11.12
CA VAL A 24 16.45 24.11 -10.65
C VAL A 24 15.41 24.12 -11.76
N THR A 25 15.81 24.40 -13.00
CA THR A 25 14.88 24.53 -14.13
C THR A 25 14.57 23.16 -14.75
N PRO A 26 13.28 22.80 -14.94
CA PRO A 26 12.89 21.58 -15.62
C PRO A 26 13.28 21.65 -17.10
N ILE A 27 13.64 20.49 -17.68
CA ILE A 27 14.12 20.42 -19.07
C ILE A 27 13.10 21.00 -20.05
N SER A 28 11.80 20.80 -19.81
CA SER A 28 10.73 21.37 -20.66
C SER A 28 10.78 22.91 -20.72
N GLU A 29 11.01 23.56 -19.58
CA GLU A 29 11.10 25.02 -19.51
C GLU A 29 12.38 25.54 -20.15
N ILE A 30 13.51 24.83 -20.03
CA ILE A 30 14.74 25.15 -20.74
C ILE A 30 14.53 25.11 -22.27
N LEU A 31 13.79 24.12 -22.75
CA LEU A 31 13.47 23.97 -24.19
C LEU A 31 12.59 25.13 -24.68
N GLU A 32 11.56 25.51 -23.91
CA GLU A 32 10.66 26.61 -24.24
C GLU A 32 11.40 27.97 -24.23
N LEU A 33 12.19 28.24 -23.19
CA LEU A 33 12.94 29.49 -23.03
C LEU A 33 13.96 29.73 -24.15
N LEU A 34 14.58 28.66 -24.65
CA LEU A 34 15.61 28.74 -25.69
C LEU A 34 15.06 28.49 -27.11
N GLY A 35 13.78 28.13 -27.22
CA GLY A 35 13.13 27.77 -28.49
C GLY A 35 13.79 26.54 -29.15
N MET A 36 14.20 25.57 -28.34
CA MET A 36 14.92 24.37 -28.80
C MET A 36 14.00 23.14 -28.73
N THR A 37 14.17 22.21 -29.66
CA THR A 37 13.46 20.93 -29.60
C THR A 37 14.18 19.94 -28.68
N GLN A 38 13.44 18.97 -28.12
CA GLN A 38 14.01 17.93 -27.26
C GLN A 38 15.12 17.12 -27.97
N ALA A 39 14.96 16.85 -29.27
CA ALA A 39 15.96 16.16 -30.07
C ALA A 39 17.26 16.95 -30.18
N GLN A 40 17.17 18.26 -30.46
CA GLN A 40 18.34 19.15 -30.52
C GLN A 40 19.07 19.19 -29.17
N PHE A 41 18.35 19.36 -28.07
CA PHE A 41 18.94 19.37 -26.73
C PHE A 41 19.65 18.06 -26.38
N TYR A 42 19.06 16.92 -26.75
CA TYR A 42 19.70 15.61 -26.57
C TYR A 42 21.01 15.51 -27.36
N THR A 43 21.01 15.92 -28.63
CA THR A 43 22.21 15.98 -29.46
C THR A 43 23.28 16.87 -28.85
N TYR A 44 22.92 18.06 -28.34
CA TYR A 44 23.88 18.95 -27.67
C TYR A 44 24.44 18.34 -26.39
N ARG A 45 23.61 17.68 -25.59
CA ARG A 45 24.05 17.00 -24.36
C ARG A 45 25.07 15.91 -24.65
N VAL A 46 24.80 15.06 -25.65
CA VAL A 46 25.70 13.97 -26.06
C VAL A 46 26.99 14.53 -26.66
N ASN A 47 26.90 15.50 -27.58
CA ASN A 47 28.06 16.08 -28.23
C ASN A 47 29.00 16.82 -27.26
N ASN A 48 28.46 17.37 -26.18
CA ASN A 48 29.23 18.09 -25.15
C ASN A 48 29.50 17.25 -23.88
N ASN A 49 29.17 15.95 -23.88
CA ASN A 49 29.36 15.04 -22.74
C ASN A 49 28.79 15.55 -21.40
N TRP A 50 27.62 16.18 -21.42
CA TRP A 50 27.01 16.67 -20.18
C TRP A 50 26.42 15.50 -19.36
N PRO A 51 26.68 15.43 -18.04
CA PRO A 51 26.19 14.34 -17.21
C PRO A 51 24.66 14.34 -17.11
N LEU A 52 24.07 13.15 -17.00
CA LEU A 52 22.63 13.01 -16.72
C LEU A 52 22.31 13.58 -15.34
N ARG A 53 21.42 14.57 -15.29
CA ARG A 53 20.87 15.06 -14.03
C ARG A 53 20.09 13.98 -13.31
N ALA A 54 20.37 13.82 -12.01
CA ALA A 54 19.40 13.28 -11.09
C ALA A 54 18.20 14.23 -11.10
N SER A 55 17.09 13.82 -11.69
CA SER A 55 15.94 14.68 -11.91
C SER A 55 15.32 15.10 -10.59
N ALA A 56 15.56 16.33 -10.14
CA ALA A 56 14.88 16.95 -9.00
C ALA A 56 13.38 17.19 -9.29
N CYS A 57 13.01 17.29 -10.57
CA CYS A 57 11.65 17.52 -11.04
C CYS A 57 11.17 16.39 -11.98
N ALA A 58 11.41 15.13 -11.63
CA ALA A 58 10.61 14.08 -12.25
C ALA A 58 9.16 14.24 -11.72
N PRO A 59 8.15 14.51 -12.56
CA PRO A 59 6.79 14.23 -12.15
C PRO A 59 6.79 12.76 -11.73
N LYS A 60 6.32 12.45 -10.51
CA LYS A 60 6.10 11.08 -10.04
C LYS A 60 5.14 10.38 -11.00
N LYS A 61 5.65 9.88 -12.12
CA LYS A 61 5.11 8.69 -12.74
C LYS A 61 5.41 7.61 -11.74
N THR A 62 4.37 7.06 -11.14
CA THR A 62 4.35 5.80 -10.39
C THR A 62 5.02 4.72 -11.23
N LYS A 63 6.36 4.69 -11.19
CA LYS A 63 7.17 3.57 -11.63
C LYS A 63 7.43 2.75 -10.39
N GLU A 64 6.51 1.83 -10.16
CA GLU A 64 6.79 0.56 -9.54
C GLU A 64 8.06 -0.03 -10.19
N ALA A 65 9.17 0.00 -9.47
CA ALA A 65 10.35 -0.79 -9.78
C ALA A 65 11.10 -1.07 -8.46
N ALA A 66 10.74 -2.23 -7.91
CA ALA A 66 11.50 -3.09 -7.01
C ALA A 66 12.93 -2.66 -6.64
N THR A 67 13.08 -2.23 -5.39
CA THR A 67 14.15 -2.76 -4.53
C THR A 67 13.66 -4.08 -3.93
N PRO A 68 14.45 -5.17 -3.86
CA PRO A 68 14.13 -6.29 -2.99
C PRO A 68 14.46 -5.86 -1.55
N ALA A 69 13.68 -4.89 -1.05
CA ALA A 69 13.59 -4.70 0.38
C ALA A 69 12.93 -5.98 0.90
N THR A 70 13.68 -6.68 1.75
CA THR A 70 13.15 -7.71 2.64
C THR A 70 11.73 -7.32 3.03
N LYS A 71 10.76 -8.13 2.58
CA LYS A 71 9.33 -7.92 2.81
C LYS A 71 9.09 -7.98 4.31
N LYS A 72 9.33 -6.88 5.02
CA LYS A 72 8.63 -6.63 6.27
C LYS A 72 7.15 -6.66 5.92
N PRO A 73 6.31 -7.34 6.71
CA PRO A 73 4.88 -7.31 6.51
C PRO A 73 4.50 -5.84 6.39
N ARG A 74 3.89 -5.50 5.26
CA ARG A 74 3.47 -4.14 4.94
C ARG A 74 2.55 -3.72 6.08
N ASP A 75 3.03 -2.89 7.03
CA ASP A 75 2.36 -2.58 8.29
C ASP A 75 0.87 -2.30 8.05
N ALA A 76 0.02 -3.32 8.26
CA ALA A 76 -1.40 -3.24 7.97
C ALA A 76 -2.02 -2.12 8.81
N ASN A 77 -1.52 -1.96 10.04
CA ASN A 77 -1.86 -0.87 10.94
C ASN A 77 -1.53 0.51 10.36
N ARG A 78 -0.40 0.66 9.67
CA ARG A 78 -0.03 1.93 9.01
C ARG A 78 -0.91 2.20 7.79
N LEU A 79 -1.40 1.16 7.11
CA LEU A 79 -2.33 1.32 5.99
C LEU A 79 -3.73 1.68 6.48
N ILE A 80 -4.20 1.06 7.57
CA ILE A 80 -5.47 1.36 8.22
C ILE A 80 -5.48 2.81 8.71
N ALA A 81 -4.45 3.25 9.42
CA ALA A 81 -4.34 4.64 9.90
C ALA A 81 -4.42 5.66 8.75
N ARG A 82 -3.73 5.41 7.63
CA ARG A 82 -3.82 6.29 6.45
C ARG A 82 -5.20 6.31 5.80
N LEU A 83 -5.92 5.19 5.83
CA LEU A 83 -7.28 5.12 5.32
C LEU A 83 -8.25 5.86 6.25
N GLU A 84 -8.04 5.79 7.56
CA GLU A 84 -8.78 6.59 8.55
C GLU A 84 -8.56 8.09 8.30
N ASP A 85 -7.31 8.54 8.17
CA ASP A 85 -6.97 9.94 7.83
C ASP A 85 -7.65 10.39 6.52
N ALA A 86 -7.63 9.53 5.50
CA ALA A 86 -8.23 9.84 4.20
C ALA A 86 -9.76 9.94 4.27
N VAL A 87 -10.40 9.12 5.11
CA VAL A 87 -11.84 9.19 5.38
C VAL A 87 -12.18 10.50 6.08
N GLU A 88 -11.43 10.88 7.12
CA GLU A 88 -11.62 12.16 7.83
C GLU A 88 -11.47 13.37 6.89
N GLN A 89 -10.45 13.35 6.02
CA GLN A 89 -10.23 14.41 5.05
C GLN A 89 -11.39 14.52 4.03
N GLU A 90 -11.92 13.39 3.56
CA GLU A 90 -13.06 13.38 2.63
C GLU A 90 -14.37 13.78 3.32
N PHE A 91 -14.55 13.50 4.62
CA PHE A 91 -15.66 14.05 5.42
C PHE A 91 -15.57 15.57 5.52
N ALA A 92 -14.41 16.12 5.88
CA ALA A 92 -14.20 17.57 5.93
C ALA A 92 -14.46 18.24 4.57
N ARG A 93 -14.07 17.58 3.48
CA ARG A 93 -14.34 18.03 2.11
C ARG A 93 -15.83 17.98 1.77
N ALA A 94 -16.53 16.91 2.16
CA ALA A 94 -17.97 16.76 1.96
C ALA A 94 -18.76 17.81 2.75
N GLU A 95 -18.38 18.09 4.00
CA GLU A 95 -18.97 19.14 4.83
C GLU A 95 -18.76 20.54 4.22
N ALA A 96 -17.55 20.83 3.74
CA ALA A 96 -17.27 22.09 3.04
C ALA A 96 -18.05 22.23 1.72
N ALA A 97 -18.27 21.12 1.01
CA ALA A 97 -19.10 21.10 -0.20
C ALA A 97 -20.59 21.27 0.12
N LEU A 98 -21.06 20.72 1.24
CA LEU A 98 -22.42 20.87 1.75
C LEU A 98 -22.70 22.31 2.18
N ALA A 99 -21.76 22.93 2.92
CA ALA A 99 -21.84 24.33 3.33
C ALA A 99 -21.91 25.29 2.13
N LYS A 100 -21.33 24.90 0.99
CA LYS A 100 -21.36 25.66 -0.27
C LYS A 100 -22.52 25.27 -1.20
N HIS A 101 -23.41 24.38 -0.78
CA HIS A 101 -24.55 23.86 -1.56
C HIS A 101 -24.15 23.39 -2.97
N ALA A 102 -23.06 22.62 -3.09
CA ALA A 102 -22.57 22.12 -4.38
C ALA A 102 -23.00 20.65 -4.60
N PRO A 103 -24.15 20.37 -5.26
CA PRO A 103 -24.77 19.04 -5.30
C PRO A 103 -23.91 17.97 -6.01
N LYS A 104 -23.24 18.33 -7.11
CA LYS A 104 -22.41 17.39 -7.90
C LYS A 104 -21.17 16.92 -7.13
N THR A 105 -20.63 17.76 -6.25
CA THR A 105 -19.46 17.41 -5.43
C THR A 105 -19.86 16.57 -4.21
N ILE A 106 -21.07 16.76 -3.68
CA ILE A 106 -21.61 15.98 -2.56
C ILE A 106 -21.85 14.51 -2.97
N GLU A 107 -22.41 14.28 -4.16
CA GLU A 107 -22.64 12.92 -4.66
C GLU A 107 -21.31 12.20 -4.95
N ALA A 108 -20.34 12.94 -5.51
CA ALA A 108 -19.00 12.40 -5.75
C ALA A 108 -18.30 12.05 -4.42
N SER A 109 -18.37 12.92 -3.40
CA SER A 109 -17.79 12.67 -2.08
C SER A 109 -18.49 11.52 -1.34
N ALA A 110 -19.81 11.38 -1.50
CA ALA A 110 -20.55 10.25 -0.91
C ALA A 110 -20.10 8.90 -1.52
N ARG A 111 -19.86 8.85 -2.84
CA ARG A 111 -19.35 7.65 -3.50
C ARG A 111 -17.90 7.32 -3.11
N THR A 112 -17.04 8.34 -2.94
CA THR A 112 -15.66 8.12 -2.45
C THR A 112 -15.66 7.63 -1.00
N LEU A 113 -16.44 8.25 -0.11
CA LEU A 113 -16.61 7.82 1.28
C LEU A 113 -17.11 6.38 1.38
N ALA A 114 -18.14 6.00 0.62
CA ALA A 114 -18.66 4.63 0.61
C ALA A 114 -17.58 3.61 0.21
N SER A 115 -16.74 3.96 -0.76
CA SER A 115 -15.66 3.10 -1.24
C SER A 115 -14.54 2.97 -0.20
N LEU A 116 -14.13 4.08 0.43
CA LEU A 116 -13.09 4.10 1.46
C LEU A 116 -13.51 3.37 2.74
N VAL A 117 -14.75 3.56 3.18
CA VAL A 117 -15.30 2.85 4.36
C VAL A 117 -15.37 1.35 4.09
N LYS A 118 -15.78 0.95 2.88
CA LYS A 118 -15.82 -0.47 2.49
C LYS A 118 -14.43 -1.10 2.47
N THR A 119 -13.41 -0.42 1.92
CA THR A 119 -12.03 -0.94 1.92
C THR A 119 -11.44 -1.00 3.33
N LEU A 120 -11.74 -0.03 4.19
CA LEU A 120 -11.34 -0.01 5.59
C LEU A 120 -11.98 -1.15 6.39
N ALA A 121 -13.28 -1.39 6.19
CA ALA A 121 -14.00 -2.49 6.85
C ALA A 121 -13.42 -3.86 6.45
N GLU A 122 -13.12 -4.04 5.16
CA GLU A 122 -12.50 -5.26 4.65
C GLU A 122 -11.09 -5.48 5.24
N LEU A 123 -10.26 -4.44 5.28
CA LEU A 123 -8.92 -4.52 5.89
C LEU A 123 -8.97 -4.83 7.39
N LYS A 124 -9.93 -4.25 8.12
CA LYS A 124 -10.15 -4.59 9.54
C LYS A 124 -10.66 -6.03 9.72
N ARG A 125 -11.40 -6.59 8.75
CA ARG A 125 -11.82 -8.00 8.77
C ARG A 125 -10.64 -8.94 8.54
N MET A 126 -9.85 -8.70 7.49
CA MET A 126 -8.64 -9.47 7.19
C MET A 126 -7.63 -9.44 8.33
N ARG A 127 -7.52 -8.32 9.04
CA ARG A 127 -6.68 -8.22 10.23
C ARG A 127 -7.14 -9.18 11.33
N ARG A 128 -8.44 -9.21 11.65
CA ARG A 128 -8.99 -10.11 12.66
C ARG A 128 -8.82 -11.58 12.27
N GLU A 129 -9.11 -11.91 11.02
CA GLU A 129 -8.91 -13.26 10.49
C GLU A 129 -7.44 -13.73 10.61
N ASN A 130 -6.47 -12.83 10.37
CA ASN A 130 -5.05 -13.14 10.56
C ASN A 130 -4.67 -13.29 12.03
N GLU A 131 -5.19 -12.44 12.92
CA GLU A 131 -4.96 -12.55 14.38
C GLU A 131 -5.55 -13.85 14.94
N ASP A 132 -6.74 -14.26 14.47
CA ASP A 132 -7.37 -15.52 14.85
C ASP A 132 -6.54 -16.72 14.36
N HIS A 133 -6.00 -16.66 13.14
CA HIS A 133 -5.12 -17.72 12.58
C HIS A 133 -3.76 -17.82 13.29
N GLU A 134 -3.16 -16.72 13.71
CA GLU A 134 -1.91 -16.73 14.49
C GLU A 134 -2.12 -17.34 15.88
N ASN A 135 -3.25 -17.05 16.53
CA ASN A 135 -3.60 -17.63 17.83
C ASN A 135 -3.92 -19.13 17.76
N ASP A 136 -4.57 -19.61 16.68
CA ASP A 136 -4.82 -21.05 16.47
C ASP A 136 -3.51 -21.81 16.17
N ALA A 137 -2.56 -21.19 15.44
CA ALA A 137 -1.30 -21.82 15.10
C ALA A 137 -0.33 -21.97 16.29
N GLU A 138 -0.40 -21.07 17.28
CA GLU A 138 0.38 -21.20 18.52
C GLU A 138 -0.19 -22.28 19.46
N HIS A 139 -1.49 -22.62 19.35
CA HIS A 139 -2.09 -23.69 20.15
C HIS A 139 -1.78 -25.11 19.63
N ASP A 140 -1.46 -25.26 18.34
CA ASP A 140 -1.21 -26.55 17.68
C ASP A 140 0.28 -26.96 17.68
N SER A 141 1.16 -26.16 18.31
CA SER A 141 2.62 -26.35 18.27
C SER A 141 3.24 -26.94 19.55
N ASP A 142 2.43 -27.23 20.59
CA ASP A 142 2.91 -27.85 21.83
C ASP A 142 2.59 -29.35 21.94
N GLU A 143 2.08 -29.99 20.87
CA GLU A 143 1.78 -31.43 20.86
C GLU A 143 2.44 -32.17 19.69
N ALA A 144 3.74 -31.91 19.47
CA ALA A 144 4.57 -32.69 18.54
C ALA A 144 5.60 -33.57 19.28
N THR A 145 5.18 -34.26 20.36
CA THR A 145 5.88 -35.46 20.86
C THR A 145 4.92 -36.43 21.55
N SER A 146 4.29 -37.33 20.79
CA SER A 146 4.31 -38.76 21.10
C SER A 146 3.55 -39.54 20.03
N ASP A 147 4.31 -40.35 19.30
CA ASP A 147 3.87 -41.59 18.69
C ASP A 147 2.98 -42.40 19.66
N GLY A 148 1.92 -43.02 19.12
CA GLY A 148 1.19 -44.09 19.80
C GLY A 148 -0.19 -43.76 20.39
N GLY A 149 -1.23 -44.01 19.60
CA GLY A 149 -2.51 -44.48 20.12
C GLY A 149 -3.68 -43.54 19.89
N ASP A 150 -4.67 -44.05 19.18
CA ASP A 150 -6.07 -43.63 19.10
C ASP A 150 -6.70 -43.50 20.51
N ALA A 151 -6.28 -42.48 21.25
CA ALA A 151 -6.80 -42.12 22.55
C ALA A 151 -7.62 -40.83 22.36
N PRO A 152 -8.95 -40.87 22.50
CA PRO A 152 -9.76 -39.65 22.44
C PRO A 152 -9.29 -38.68 23.53
N PRO A 153 -9.43 -37.36 23.32
CA PRO A 153 -9.02 -36.32 24.28
C PRO A 153 -9.43 -36.73 25.69
N ARG A 154 -8.47 -36.71 26.64
CA ARG A 154 -8.63 -37.28 28.00
C ARG A 154 -9.92 -36.79 28.68
N GLU A 155 -10.31 -35.56 28.39
CA GLU A 155 -11.54 -34.93 28.86
C GLU A 155 -12.83 -35.67 28.42
N LEU A 156 -12.91 -36.15 27.18
CA LEU A 156 -14.06 -36.92 26.69
C LEU A 156 -14.10 -38.34 27.28
N ALA A 157 -12.93 -38.95 27.50
CA ALA A 157 -12.85 -40.25 28.16
C ALA A 157 -13.28 -40.16 29.62
N GLU A 158 -12.86 -39.10 30.33
CA GLU A 158 -13.31 -38.80 31.70
C GLU A 158 -14.80 -38.51 31.76
N LEU A 159 -15.33 -37.71 30.81
CA LEU A 159 -16.76 -37.42 30.75
C LEU A 159 -17.58 -38.69 30.49
N ARG A 160 -17.12 -39.57 29.58
CA ARG A 160 -17.74 -40.87 29.30
C ARG A 160 -17.66 -41.81 30.50
N ALA A 161 -16.54 -41.82 31.23
CA ALA A 161 -16.37 -42.63 32.42
C ALA A 161 -17.25 -42.15 33.59
N GLU A 162 -17.40 -40.84 33.76
CA GLU A 162 -18.31 -40.27 34.77
C GLU A 162 -19.78 -40.52 34.39
N LEU A 163 -20.15 -40.38 33.10
CA LEU A 163 -21.47 -40.76 32.59
C LEU A 163 -21.77 -42.24 32.83
N ALA A 164 -20.82 -43.12 32.53
CA ALA A 164 -20.95 -44.56 32.79
C ALA A 164 -21.16 -44.85 34.28
N ARG A 165 -20.35 -44.23 35.17
CA ARG A 165 -20.53 -44.34 36.63
C ARG A 165 -21.88 -43.78 37.11
N ARG A 166 -22.43 -42.77 36.44
CA ARG A 166 -23.73 -42.18 36.78
C ARG A 166 -24.89 -43.05 36.30
N LEU A 167 -24.78 -43.65 35.12
CA LEU A 167 -25.73 -44.62 34.58
C LEU A 167 -25.74 -45.92 35.39
N GLU A 168 -24.58 -46.41 35.82
CA GLU A 168 -24.50 -47.61 36.68
C GLU A 168 -25.13 -47.37 38.05
N ARG A 169 -24.95 -46.19 38.64
CA ARG A 169 -25.66 -45.79 39.87
C ARG A 169 -27.17 -45.73 39.68
N LEU A 170 -27.65 -45.28 38.52
CA LEU A 170 -29.07 -45.25 38.19
C LEU A 170 -29.64 -46.65 37.89
N ARG A 171 -28.87 -47.54 37.24
CA ARG A 171 -29.26 -48.95 37.03
C ARG A 171 -29.24 -49.77 38.31
N GLY A 172 -28.26 -49.55 39.19
CA GLY A 172 -28.16 -50.21 40.49
C GLY A 172 -29.15 -49.70 41.54
N ALA A 173 -29.73 -48.50 41.32
CA ALA A 173 -30.81 -47.94 42.13
C ALA A 173 -32.21 -48.23 41.54
N GLY A 174 -32.32 -49.13 40.55
CA GLY A 174 -33.59 -49.69 40.14
C GLY A 174 -34.20 -50.52 41.29
N PRO A 175 -35.52 -50.41 41.55
CA PRO A 175 -36.15 -51.04 42.70
C PRO A 175 -35.91 -52.55 42.67
N ALA A 176 -35.37 -53.08 43.77
CA ALA A 176 -35.40 -54.50 44.03
C ALA A 176 -36.87 -54.88 44.31
N GLU A 177 -37.55 -55.36 43.27
CA GLU A 177 -38.73 -56.24 43.38
C GLU A 177 -38.46 -57.54 42.60
#